data_AF-A0A7W0ST16-F1
#
_entry.id   AF-A0A7W0ST16-F1
#
_cell.length_a   1.000
_cell.length_b   1.000
_cell.length_c   1.000
_cell.angle_alpha   90.00
_cell.angle_beta   90.00
_cell.angle_gamma   90.00
#
_symmetry.space_group_name_H-M   'P 1'
#
loop_
_entity.id
_entity.type
_entity.pdbx_description
1 polymer ?
#
loop_
_entity_poly.entity_id
_entity_poly.type
_entity_poly.pdbx_seq_one_letter_code
_entity_poly.pdbx_strand_id
1 'polypeptide(L)'
;MVDNHSRNHDNGKRLPAGKLPGPLLERLIETYRTDPDPDVLVAPGYGRDAAAIHLDGSGPLVVKSDPITFATTAAAKYLVTVNANDIACLGGT
;
A
#
# COMPACT_ATOMS: atom_id res chain seq x y z
N MET A 1 -22.41 -43.67 -12.54
CA MET A 1 -21.68 -43.30 -13.78
C MET A 1 -22.56 -42.31 -14.52
N VAL A 2 -22.45 -41.01 -14.35
CA VAL A 2 -21.24 -40.16 -14.29
C VAL A 2 -21.55 -38.98 -13.37
N ASP A 3 -20.66 -38.72 -12.43
CA ASP A 3 -20.72 -37.56 -11.53
C ASP A 3 -20.46 -36.29 -12.35
N ASN A 4 -21.49 -35.46 -12.45
CA ASN A 4 -21.41 -34.15 -13.08
C ASN A 4 -20.53 -33.27 -12.19
N HIS A 5 -19.24 -33.15 -12.52
CA HIS A 5 -18.35 -32.16 -11.94
C HIS A 5 -18.98 -30.77 -12.13
N SER A 6 -19.67 -30.30 -11.09
CA SER A 6 -20.17 -28.95 -10.97
C SER A 6 -18.97 -28.02 -11.03
N ARG A 7 -18.77 -27.43 -12.21
CA ARG A 7 -17.83 -26.33 -12.42
C ARG A 7 -18.20 -25.24 -11.43
N ASN A 8 -17.36 -25.05 -10.43
CA ASN A 8 -17.52 -24.02 -9.42
C ASN A 8 -17.34 -22.66 -10.11
N HIS A 9 -18.45 -22.07 -10.54
CA HIS A 9 -18.48 -20.69 -10.99
C HIS A 9 -18.21 -19.81 -9.77
N ASP A 10 -17.00 -19.27 -9.66
CA ASP A 10 -16.66 -18.22 -8.71
C ASP A 10 -17.43 -16.95 -9.09
N ASN A 11 -18.67 -16.86 -8.60
CA ASN A 11 -19.56 -15.72 -8.79
C ASN A 11 -18.89 -14.49 -8.15
N GLY A 12 -18.31 -13.64 -9.00
CA GLY A 12 -17.58 -12.43 -8.62
C GLY A 12 -18.26 -11.63 -7.52
N LYS A 13 -17.83 -11.86 -6.27
CA LYS A 13 -18.25 -11.10 -5.11
C LYS A 13 -17.75 -9.67 -5.29
N ARG A 14 -18.69 -8.71 -5.30
CA ARG A 14 -18.36 -7.28 -5.27
C ARG A 14 -17.60 -6.97 -3.99
N LEU A 15 -16.59 -6.13 -4.09
CA LEU A 15 -15.88 -5.62 -2.90
C LEU A 15 -16.82 -4.72 -2.09
N PRO A 16 -16.82 -4.83 -0.75
CA PRO A 16 -17.58 -3.92 0.10
C PRO A 16 -17.03 -2.50 0.00
N ALA A 17 -17.84 -1.51 0.36
CA ALA A 17 -17.37 -0.13 0.47
C ALA A 17 -16.31 0.00 1.58
N GLY A 18 -15.32 0.87 1.36
CA GLY A 18 -14.24 1.14 2.31
C GLY A 18 -12.89 0.59 1.84
N LYS A 19 -12.03 0.22 2.79
CA LYS A 19 -10.68 -0.30 2.52
C LYS A 19 -10.74 -1.69 1.89
N LEU A 20 -9.76 -2.00 1.05
CA LEU A 20 -9.58 -3.33 0.48
C LEU A 20 -9.34 -4.36 1.60
N PRO A 21 -9.89 -5.59 1.51
CA PRO A 21 -9.54 -6.65 2.43
C PRO A 21 -8.03 -6.89 2.44
N GLY A 22 -7.42 -7.00 3.62
CA GLY A 22 -5.96 -7.10 3.78
C GLY A 22 -5.31 -8.21 2.94
N PRO A 23 -5.82 -9.46 2.95
CA PRO A 23 -5.25 -10.54 2.12
C PRO A 23 -5.32 -10.25 0.62
N LEU A 24 -6.31 -9.49 0.17
CA LEU A 24 -6.42 -9.09 -1.23
C LEU A 24 -5.39 -8.01 -1.56
N LEU A 25 -5.19 -7.02 -0.68
CA LEU A 25 -4.16 -5.99 -0.85
C LEU A 25 -2.76 -6.61 -0.89
N GLU A 26 -2.45 -7.50 0.04
CA GLU A 26 -1.17 -8.21 0.11
C GLU A 26 -0.90 -8.96 -1.20
N ARG A 27 -1.87 -9.77 -1.66
CA ARG A 27 -1.76 -10.49 -2.93
C ARG A 27 -1.52 -9.54 -4.11
N LEU A 28 -2.21 -8.40 -4.18
CA LEU A 28 -2.01 -7.44 -5.26
C LEU A 28 -0.61 -6.81 -5.22
N ILE A 29 -0.12 -6.44 -4.04
CA ILE A 29 1.24 -5.92 -3.87
C ILE A 29 2.26 -6.96 -4.34
N GLU A 30 2.12 -8.22 -3.92
CA GLU A 30 3.03 -9.29 -4.34
C GLU A 30 2.98 -9.56 -5.85
N THR A 31 1.80 -9.42 -6.46
CA THR A 31 1.59 -9.65 -7.90
C THR A 31 2.22 -8.55 -8.76
N TYR A 32 2.15 -7.29 -8.32
CA TYR A 32 2.51 -6.13 -9.14
C TYR A 32 3.78 -5.39 -8.70
N ARG A 33 4.38 -5.76 -7.56
CA ARG A 33 5.68 -5.21 -7.16
C ARG A 33 6.74 -5.53 -8.23
N THR A 34 7.68 -4.62 -8.38
CA THR A 34 8.89 -4.83 -9.16
C THR A 34 9.84 -5.77 -8.45
N ASP A 35 10.92 -6.15 -9.15
CA ASP A 35 12.01 -6.89 -8.53
C ASP A 35 12.56 -6.14 -7.31
N PRO A 36 12.96 -6.87 -6.25
CA PRO A 36 13.54 -6.25 -5.06
C PRO A 36 14.81 -5.47 -5.39
N ASP A 37 14.89 -4.25 -4.89
CA ASP A 37 16.07 -3.41 -4.97
C ASP A 37 16.75 -3.38 -3.59
N PRO A 38 18.05 -3.71 -3.48
CA PRO A 38 18.76 -3.73 -2.21
C PRO A 38 18.84 -2.36 -1.52
N ASP A 39 18.71 -1.26 -2.28
CA ASP A 39 18.70 0.08 -1.71
C ASP A 39 17.33 0.43 -1.12
N VAL A 40 16.27 -0.34 -1.38
CA VAL A 40 14.96 -0.13 -0.76
C VAL A 40 14.86 -0.88 0.56
N LEU A 41 15.21 -0.19 1.65
CA LEU A 41 15.21 -0.72 3.03
C LEU A 41 13.82 -1.09 3.53
N VAL A 42 12.80 -0.31 3.15
CA VAL A 42 11.38 -0.60 3.45
C VAL A 42 10.61 -0.69 2.14
N ALA A 43 10.49 -1.91 1.62
CA ALA A 43 9.77 -2.21 0.40
C ALA A 43 8.23 -2.17 0.59
N PRO A 44 7.43 -2.04 -0.48
CA PRO A 44 5.97 -2.11 -0.42
C PRO A 44 5.47 -3.37 0.30
N GLY A 45 4.40 -3.24 1.07
CA GLY A 45 3.80 -4.35 1.81
C GLY A 45 2.54 -3.94 2.58
N TYR A 46 1.79 -4.94 3.04
CA TYR A 46 0.59 -4.68 3.84
C TYR A 46 0.94 -3.92 5.13
N GLY A 47 0.25 -2.80 5.38
CA GLY A 47 0.49 -1.94 6.55
C GLY A 47 1.78 -1.13 6.50
N ARG A 48 2.46 -1.05 5.34
CA ARG A 48 3.63 -0.19 5.14
C ARG A 48 3.20 1.07 4.41
N ASP A 49 3.14 2.17 5.16
CA ASP A 49 2.57 3.41 4.66
C ASP A 49 3.60 4.31 3.98
N ALA A 50 4.90 4.12 4.20
CA ALA A 50 5.99 4.86 3.55
C ALA A 50 7.15 3.93 3.19
N ALA A 51 8.07 4.39 2.34
CA ALA A 51 9.28 3.66 1.97
C ALA A 51 10.53 4.37 2.54
N ALA A 52 11.58 3.59 2.79
CA ALA A 52 12.90 4.10 3.16
C ALA A 52 13.92 3.56 2.16
N ILE A 53 14.78 4.44 1.65
CA ILE A 53 15.73 4.16 0.58
C ILE A 53 17.12 4.51 1.09
N HIS A 54 18.06 3.58 0.96
CA HIS A 54 19.46 3.82 1.21
C HIS A 54 20.02 4.81 0.19
N LEU A 55 20.79 5.77 0.66
CA LEU A 55 21.53 6.70 -0.17
C LEU A 55 22.98 6.70 0.30
N ASP A 56 23.90 6.57 -0.65
CA ASP A 56 25.33 6.58 -0.36
C ASP A 56 25.76 7.88 0.31
N GLY A 57 26.48 7.77 1.42
CA GLY A 57 27.06 8.91 2.13
C GLY A 57 26.07 9.73 2.96
N SER A 58 24.81 9.31 3.10
CA SER A 58 23.82 9.94 3.97
C SER A 58 22.99 8.93 4.77
N GLY A 59 22.12 9.44 5.64
CA GLY A 59 21.06 8.61 6.22
C GLY A 59 20.03 8.16 5.17
N PRO A 60 19.16 7.20 5.50
CA PRO A 60 18.08 6.77 4.61
C PRO A 60 17.14 7.92 4.23
N LEU A 61 16.73 7.97 2.97
CA LEU A 61 15.66 8.85 2.49
C LEU A 61 14.31 8.18 2.72
N VAL A 62 13.44 8.83 3.50
CA VAL A 62 12.07 8.38 3.70
C VAL A 62 11.15 9.10 2.72
N VAL A 63 10.32 8.34 2.00
CA VAL A 63 9.37 8.87 1.00
C VAL A 63 7.96 8.35 1.24
N LYS A 64 6.97 9.21 0.98
CA LYS A 64 5.55 8.90 1.10
C LYS A 64 4.79 9.50 -0.08
N SER A 65 3.77 8.80 -0.55
CA SER A 65 2.77 9.32 -1.48
C SER A 65 1.38 8.83 -1.06
N ASP A 66 0.53 9.76 -0.61
CA ASP A 66 -0.90 9.51 -0.36
C ASP A 66 -1.77 10.59 -1.00
N PRO A 67 -2.58 10.25 -2.03
CA PRO A 67 -3.56 11.17 -2.54
C PRO A 67 -4.71 11.34 -1.54
N ILE A 68 -4.80 12.53 -0.95
CA ILE A 68 -5.98 12.90 -0.15
C ILE A 68 -7.17 13.11 -1.08
N THR A 69 -8.16 12.22 -0.99
CA THR A 69 -9.38 12.25 -1.82
C THR A 69 -10.61 12.63 -1.00
N PHE A 70 -11.60 13.23 -1.65
CA PHE A 70 -12.93 13.56 -1.09
C PHE A 70 -12.95 14.45 0.18
N ALA A 71 -11.84 15.08 0.54
CA ALA A 71 -11.81 16.05 1.63
C ALA A 71 -12.65 17.30 1.25
N THR A 72 -13.80 17.47 1.89
CA THR A 72 -14.71 18.61 1.63
C THR A 72 -14.28 19.91 2.33
N THR A 73 -13.39 19.80 3.31
CA THR A 73 -12.80 20.94 4.05
C THR A 73 -11.34 20.64 4.40
N ALA A 74 -10.53 21.69 4.56
CA ALA A 74 -9.13 21.60 5.03
C ALA A 74 -8.21 20.63 4.24
N ALA A 75 -8.48 20.41 2.95
CA ALA A 75 -7.69 19.50 2.09
C ALA A 75 -6.18 19.78 2.14
N ALA A 76 -5.77 21.06 2.11
CA ALA A 76 -4.37 21.45 2.22
C ALA A 76 -3.73 21.03 3.55
N LYS A 77 -4.47 21.14 4.67
CA LYS A 77 -3.98 20.70 5.98
C LYS A 77 -3.77 19.18 5.97
N TYR A 78 -4.76 18.42 5.50
CA TYR A 78 -4.65 16.97 5.44
C TYR A 78 -3.53 16.49 4.52
N LEU A 79 -3.35 17.15 3.37
CA LEU A 79 -2.26 16.86 2.45
C LEU A 79 -0.91 16.90 3.17
N VAL A 80 -0.68 17.92 4.00
CA VAL A 80 0.57 18.06 4.75
C VAL A 80 0.61 17.11 5.94
N THR A 81 -0.39 17.14 6.81
CA THR A 81 -0.30 16.46 8.11
C THR A 81 -0.34 14.94 8.00
N VAL A 82 -1.09 14.39 7.04
CA VAL A 82 -1.18 12.94 6.85
C VAL A 82 0.14 12.40 6.30
N ASN A 83 0.62 12.96 5.18
CA ASN A 83 1.89 12.52 4.60
C ASN A 83 3.06 12.72 5.57
N ALA A 84 3.10 13.84 6.33
CA ALA A 84 4.15 14.06 7.33
C ALA A 84 4.09 13.07 8.50
N ASN A 85 2.89 12.63 8.92
CA ASN A 85 2.76 11.63 9.97
C ASN A 85 3.35 10.28 9.55
N ASP A 86 3.12 9.84 8.31
CA ASP A 86 3.66 8.58 7.81
C ASP A 86 5.20 8.59 7.74
N ILE A 87 5.79 9.74 7.36
CA ILE A 87 7.25 9.94 7.42
C ILE A 87 7.75 9.81 8.87
N ALA A 88 7.08 10.46 9.82
CA ALA A 88 7.46 10.44 11.23
C ALA A 88 7.33 9.03 11.85
N CYS A 89 6.34 8.23 11.42
CA CYS A 89 6.18 6.84 11.86
C CYS A 89 7.36 5.92 11.45
N LEU A 90 8.09 6.28 10.40
CA LEU A 90 9.35 5.63 10.02
C LEU A 90 10.60 6.28 10.65
N GLY A 91 10.42 7.27 11.54
CA GLY A 91 11.52 7.99 12.18
C GLY A 91 12.15 9.09 11.31
N GLY A 92 11.53 9.44 10.18
CA GLY A 92 11.94 10.59 9.37
C GLY A 92 11.59 11.92 10.06
N THR A 93 12.40 12.96 9.80
CA THR A 93 12.28 14.29 10.39
C THR A 93 12.49 15.39 9.35
#